data_AF-A0A661AJ37-F1
#
_entry.id   AF-A0A661AJ37-F1
#
_cell.length_a   1.000
_cell.length_b   1.000
_cell.length_c   1.000
_cell.angle_alpha   90.00
_cell.angle_beta   90.00
_cell.angle_gamma   90.00
#
_symmetry.space_group_name_H-M   'P 1'
#
loop_
_entity.id
_entity.type
_entity.pdbx_description
1 polymer ?
#
loop_
_entity_poly.entity_id
_entity_poly.type
_entity_poly.pdbx_seq_one_letter_code
_entity_poly.pdbx_strand_id
1 'polypeptide(L)' 'MKWEGKLEKIDEVRWRVPKKGGMRVPGIIYALPSMIDHILRDNTPVQVANVAHLPGIQ' A
#
# COMPACT_ATOMS: atom_id res chain seq x y z
N MET A 1 7.85 -3.54 -11.45
CA MET A 1 7.50 -2.13 -11.21
C MET A 1 7.70 -1.87 -9.73
N LYS A 2 8.56 -0.94 -9.33
CA LYS A 2 8.76 -0.61 -7.90
C LYS A 2 7.74 0.44 -7.48
N TRP A 3 7.33 0.43 -6.21
CA TRP A 3 6.43 1.44 -5.68
C TRP A 3 7.19 2.78 -5.54
N GLU A 4 6.83 3.76 -6.37
CA GLU A 4 7.46 5.10 -6.38
C GLU A 4 6.84 6.08 -5.37
N GLY A 5 5.81 5.66 -4.63
CA GLY A 5 5.12 6.48 -3.64
C GLY A 5 5.66 6.32 -2.22
N LYS A 6 5.35 7.26 -1.34
CA LYS A 6 5.52 7.05 0.11
C LYS A 6 4.30 6.31 0.66
N LEU A 7 4.53 5.35 1.54
CA LEU A 7 3.46 4.85 2.42
C LEU A 7 3.19 5.90 3.49
N GLU A 8 1.92 6.14 3.78
CA GLU A 8 1.51 7.09 4.80
C GLU A 8 1.28 6.34 6.11
N LYS A 9 2.07 6.65 7.14
CA LYS A 9 1.90 6.04 8.45
C LYS A 9 0.58 6.47 9.07
N ILE A 10 -0.28 5.51 9.43
CA ILE A 10 -1.50 5.75 10.21
C ILE A 10 -1.18 5.64 11.70
N ASP A 11 -0.55 4.53 12.09
CA ASP A 11 -0.11 4.28 13.47
C ASP A 11 1.14 3.38 13.51
N GLU A 12 1.42 2.77 14.67
CA GLU A 12 2.61 1.94 14.91
C GLU A 12 2.76 0.77 13.93
N VAL A 13 1.66 0.20 13.44
CA VAL A 13 1.69 -0.98 12.57
C VAL A 13 0.91 -0.82 11.28
N ARG A 14 0.12 0.24 11.12
CA ARG A 14 -0.71 0.48 9.94
C ARG A 14 -0.10 1.54 9.03
N TRP A 15 0.02 1.16 7.76
CA TRP A 15 0.60 1.98 6.71
C TRP A 15 -0.36 2.04 5.54
N ARG A 16 -0.75 3.24 5.14
CA ARG A 16 -1.68 3.47 4.04
C ARG A 16 -0.91 3.56 2.72
N VAL A 17 -1.36 2.77 1.76
CA VAL A 17 -1.11 2.95 0.34
C VAL A 17 -2.13 3.98 -0.17
N PRO A 18 -1.73 5.25 -0.40
CA PRO A 18 -2.66 6.26 -0.85
C PRO A 18 -3.28 5.86 -2.19
N LYS A 19 -4.56 6.21 -2.36
CA LYS A 19 -5.31 5.94 -3.58
C LYS A 19 -4.63 6.64 -4.76
N LYS A 20 -4.24 5.88 -5.79
CA LYS A 20 -3.57 6.39 -6.99
C LYS A 20 -4.14 5.73 -8.25
N GLY A 21 -4.25 6.48 -9.34
CA GLY A 21 -4.77 5.97 -10.60
C GLY A 21 -6.22 5.46 -10.48
N GLY A 22 -6.48 4.25 -10.99
CA GLY A 22 -7.81 3.65 -11.01
C GLY A 22 -8.21 2.89 -9.75
N MET A 23 -7.43 3.01 -8.66
CA MET A 23 -7.82 2.44 -7.36
C MET A 23 -9.22 2.95 -6.99
N ARG A 24 -10.05 2.11 -6.40
CA ARG A 24 -11.38 2.44 -5.87
C ARG A 24 -11.29 2.86 -4.40
N VAL A 25 -10.40 2.22 -3.65
CA VAL A 25 -10.18 2.41 -2.21
C VAL A 25 -8.69 2.57 -1.89
N PRO A 26 -8.29 3.23 -0.78
CA PRO A 26 -6.92 3.15 -0.29
C PRO A 26 -6.60 1.74 0.23
N GLY A 27 -5.35 1.31 0.15
CA GLY A 27 -4.90 0.04 0.73
C GLY A 27 -4.27 0.26 2.10
N ILE A 28 -4.41 -0.71 3.01
CA ILE A 28 -3.72 -0.71 4.31
C ILE A 28 -2.79 -1.91 4.39
N ILE A 29 -1.52 -1.65 4.71
CA ILE A 29 -0.50 -2.65 5.00
C ILE A 29 -0.31 -2.68 6.52
N TYR A 30 -0.39 -3.88 7.10
CA TYR A 30 -0.09 -4.12 8.50
C TYR A 30 1.34 -4.66 8.60
N ALA A 31 2.26 -3.86 9.15
CA ALA A 31 3.66 -4.22 9.28
C ALA A 31 4.33 -3.42 10.39
N LEU A 32 5.26 -4.06 11.09
CA LEU A 32 6.12 -3.36 12.05
C LEU A 32 6.99 -2.31 11.33
N PRO A 33 7.38 -1.21 11.99
CA PRO A 33 8.22 -0.18 11.38
C PRO A 33 9.53 -0.72 10.81
N SER A 34 10.11 -1.74 11.44
CA SER A 34 11.34 -2.42 10.99
C SER A 34 11.20 -3.14 9.65
N MET A 35 9.98 -3.41 9.20
CA MET A 35 9.71 -4.13 7.95
C MET A 35 9.46 -3.18 6.76
N ILE A 36 9.25 -1.89 7.00
CA ILE A 36 8.79 -0.96 5.96
C ILE A 36 9.83 -0.73 4.89
N ASP A 37 11.10 -0.65 5.25
CA ASP A 37 12.17 -0.50 4.27
C ASP A 37 12.28 -1.72 3.34
N HIS A 38 11.92 -2.92 3.82
CA HIS A 38 11.83 -4.12 3.00
C HIS A 38 10.61 -4.03 2.06
N ILE A 39 9.44 -3.71 2.61
CA ILE A 39 8.17 -3.61 1.88
C ILE A 39 8.23 -2.53 0.79
N LEU A 40 8.96 -1.44 1.00
CA LEU A 40 9.14 -0.41 -0.04
C LEU A 40 10.05 -0.87 -1.18
N ARG A 41 10.94 -1.84 -0.93
CA ARG A 41 11.86 -2.39 -1.94
C ARG A 41 11.24 -3.54 -2.73
N ASP A 42 10.20 -4.17 -2.20
CA ASP A 42 9.46 -5.24 -2.86
C ASP A 42 8.29 -4.70 -3.72
N ASN A 43 7.42 -5.61 -4.18
CA ASN A 43 6.24 -5.27 -4.99
C ASN A 43 4.93 -5.25 -4.18
N THR A 44 4.98 -5.41 -2.85
CA THR A 44 3.81 -5.49 -1.96
C THR A 44 2.90 -4.27 -2.11
N PRO A 45 3.39 -3.01 -2.09
CA PRO A 45 2.50 -1.86 -2.28
C PRO A 45 1.83 -1.83 -3.66
N VAL A 46 2.53 -2.31 -4.70
CA VAL A 46 1.98 -2.42 -6.07
C VAL A 46 0.88 -3.47 -6.14
N GLN A 47 1.05 -4.62 -5.48
CA GLN A 47 0.03 -5.66 -5.41
C GLN A 47 -1.22 -5.18 -4.67
N VAL A 48 -1.03 -4.50 -3.53
CA VAL A 48 -2.14 -3.88 -2.77
C VAL A 48 -2.87 -2.86 -3.64
N ALA A 49 -2.14 -2.01 -4.36
CA ALA A 49 -2.73 -1.07 -5.29
C ALA A 49 -3.54 -1.78 -6.39
N ASN A 50 -3.01 -2.85 -6.99
CA ASN A 50 -3.71 -3.60 -8.04
C ASN A 50 -5.04 -4.21 -7.54
N VAL A 51 -5.04 -4.80 -6.34
CA VAL A 51 -6.27 -5.34 -5.73
C VAL A 51 -7.29 -4.21 -5.49
N ALA A 52 -6.82 -3.04 -5.07
CA ALA A 52 -7.68 -1.87 -4.87
C ALA A 52 -8.32 -1.34 -6.16
N HIS A 53 -7.94 -1.79 -7.37
CA HIS A 53 -8.62 -1.44 -8.62
C HIS A 53 -9.83 -2.34 -8.94
N LEU A 54 -9.94 -3.51 -8.30
CA LEU A 54 -10.91 -4.54 -8.69
C LEU A 54 -12.35 -4.06 -8.47
N PRO A 55 -13.27 -4.33 -9.42
CA PRO A 55 -14.67 -3.95 -9.28
C PRO A 55 -15.31 -4.62 -8.06
N GLY A 56 -16.14 -3.87 -7.33
CA GLY A 56 -16.84 -4.34 -6.13
C GLY A 56 -16.08 -4.16 -4.82
N ILE A 57 -14.80 -3.77 -4.84
CA ILE A 57 -14.06 -3.41 -3.62
C ILE A 57 -14.51 -2.04 -3.09
N GLN A 58 -14.72 -1.92 -1.78
CA GLN A 58 -15.22 -0.73 -1.07
C GLN A 58 -14.51 -0.51 0.25
#